data_AF-A0AAW6D8X9-F1
#
_entry.id   AF-A0AAW6D8X9-F1
#
_cell.length_a   1.000
_cell.length_b   1.000
_cell.length_c   1.000
_cell.angle_alpha   90.00
_cell.angle_beta   90.00
_cell.angle_gamma   90.00
#
_symmetry.space_group_name_H-M   'P 1'
#
loop_
_entity.id
_entity.type
_entity.pdbx_description
1 polymer ?
#
loop_
_entity_poly.entity_id
_entity_poly.type
_entity_poly.pdbx_seq_one_letter_code
_entity_poly.pdbx_strand_id
1 'polypeptide(L)'
;YVFTGKKDLTTNAITWKTSSHTYGSVPVPVVPGYIADKSQAGQLEVTVATPNAEETVSYTPVGRIIFVDEAGNQIVGTNAVPYTNAPDPTKVESTTLPTLPTGYEIKSGQNISGFNSSSLQVLPPDATADTKIILVSKKETLNQGTSQTVTFVGAGEKTPATKVQNDFVFTGTKDMVSGVSTWDVSSHRYGSVPVPVVPGYIADKSQAGQLEVTLATPNVEELVSYTPVGRIILVDEAGNQIVGTNAVPYTNALDPTKIMSTTLPTLPAGYEIKYGQNILGLNSSSLQVLPPDATADTKIILVSKKETL
;
A
#
# COMPACT_ATOMS: atom_id res chain seq x y z
N TYR A 1 -37.20 -67.57 -15.24
CA TYR A 1 -38.36 -68.42 -14.90
C TYR A 1 -38.82 -69.16 -16.14
N VAL A 2 -39.29 -70.40 -16.04
CA VAL A 2 -39.81 -71.15 -17.19
C VAL A 2 -41.30 -71.36 -16.99
N PHE A 3 -42.13 -70.83 -17.90
CA PHE A 3 -43.56 -71.09 -17.90
C PHE A 3 -43.84 -72.51 -18.39
N THR A 4 -44.61 -73.28 -17.61
CA THR A 4 -45.02 -74.65 -17.97
C THR A 4 -46.54 -74.72 -18.05
N GLY A 5 -47.07 -75.31 -19.12
CA GLY A 5 -48.50 -75.51 -19.33
C GLY A 5 -48.81 -76.86 -19.96
N LYS A 6 -50.09 -77.26 -19.93
CA LYS A 6 -50.59 -78.46 -20.61
C LYS A 6 -51.39 -78.04 -21.85
N LYS A 7 -51.08 -78.63 -23.01
CA LYS A 7 -51.81 -78.39 -24.26
C LYS A 7 -52.95 -79.39 -24.40
N ASP A 8 -54.15 -78.88 -24.62
CA ASP A 8 -55.30 -79.66 -25.05
C ASP A 8 -55.17 -79.95 -26.55
N LEU A 9 -55.12 -81.23 -26.92
CA LEU A 9 -54.87 -81.65 -28.30
C LEU A 9 -56.10 -81.56 -29.21
N THR A 10 -57.29 -81.37 -28.65
CA THR A 10 -58.55 -81.27 -29.38
C THR A 10 -58.87 -79.82 -29.76
N THR A 11 -58.60 -78.90 -28.83
CA THR A 11 -58.87 -77.46 -28.99
C THR A 11 -57.62 -76.64 -29.30
N ASN A 12 -56.44 -77.27 -29.25
CA ASN A 12 -55.11 -76.63 -29.30
C ASN A 12 -54.84 -75.59 -28.19
N ALA A 13 -55.74 -75.42 -27.22
CA ALA A 13 -55.58 -74.47 -26.11
C ALA A 13 -54.48 -74.92 -25.13
N ILE A 14 -53.75 -73.98 -24.54
CA ILE A 14 -52.73 -74.26 -23.52
C ILE A 14 -53.20 -73.71 -22.17
N THR A 15 -53.30 -74.58 -21.16
CA THR A 15 -53.56 -74.20 -19.77
C THR A 15 -52.24 -74.08 -19.02
N TRP A 16 -51.84 -72.85 -18.71
CA TRP A 16 -50.60 -72.55 -17.98
C TRP A 16 -50.75 -72.79 -16.48
N LYS A 17 -49.70 -73.31 -15.83
CA LYS A 17 -49.68 -73.54 -14.38
C LYS A 17 -49.62 -72.23 -13.59
N THR A 18 -48.96 -71.22 -14.16
CA THR A 18 -48.83 -69.87 -13.64
C THR A 18 -48.93 -68.90 -14.82
N SER A 19 -49.64 -67.80 -14.63
CA SER A 19 -49.83 -66.78 -15.67
C SER A 19 -48.73 -65.72 -15.67
N SER A 20 -48.03 -65.55 -14.53
CA SER A 20 -46.96 -64.57 -14.38
C SER A 20 -45.91 -64.99 -13.34
N HIS A 21 -44.78 -64.28 -13.36
CA HIS A 21 -43.70 -64.40 -12.38
C HIS A 21 -43.01 -63.05 -12.19
N THR A 22 -42.79 -62.63 -10.95
CA THR A 22 -42.07 -61.40 -10.61
C THR A 22 -40.65 -61.74 -10.13
N TYR A 23 -39.65 -61.15 -10.76
CA TYR A 23 -38.26 -61.30 -10.32
C TYR A 23 -37.98 -60.46 -9.06
N GLY A 24 -36.96 -60.82 -8.28
CA GLY A 24 -36.51 -60.01 -7.15
C GLY A 24 -35.85 -58.70 -7.58
N SER A 25 -35.49 -57.86 -6.60
CA SER A 25 -34.59 -56.73 -6.85
C SER A 25 -33.13 -57.18 -6.76
N VAL A 26 -32.27 -56.45 -7.46
CA VAL A 26 -30.82 -56.59 -7.44
C VAL A 26 -30.22 -55.24 -7.06
N PRO A 27 -29.25 -55.18 -6.13
CA PRO A 27 -28.58 -53.93 -5.80
C PRO A 27 -27.79 -53.41 -7.00
N VAL A 28 -27.93 -52.11 -7.26
CA VAL A 28 -27.14 -51.42 -8.27
C VAL A 28 -25.73 -51.17 -7.72
N PRO A 29 -24.66 -51.54 -8.44
CA PRO A 29 -23.31 -51.33 -7.96
C PRO A 29 -22.94 -49.84 -7.97
N VAL A 30 -22.13 -49.43 -6.99
CA VAL A 30 -21.49 -48.11 -6.99
C VAL A 30 -20.39 -48.11 -8.06
N VAL A 31 -20.44 -47.13 -8.97
CA VAL A 31 -19.41 -46.91 -9.99
C VAL A 31 -18.64 -45.64 -9.63
N PRO A 32 -17.34 -45.72 -9.29
CA PRO A 32 -16.56 -44.54 -8.92
C PRO A 32 -16.63 -43.44 -9.99
N GLY A 33 -16.98 -42.22 -9.58
CA GLY A 33 -17.13 -41.05 -10.44
C GLY A 33 -18.50 -40.91 -11.11
N TYR A 34 -19.46 -41.80 -10.82
CA TYR A 34 -20.80 -41.75 -11.39
C TYR A 34 -21.90 -41.99 -10.35
N ILE A 35 -23.09 -41.47 -10.62
CA ILE A 35 -24.30 -41.59 -9.81
C ILE A 35 -25.34 -42.35 -10.62
N ALA A 36 -25.85 -43.43 -10.06
CA ALA A 36 -26.93 -44.21 -10.65
C ALA A 36 -28.27 -43.47 -10.50
N ASP A 37 -29.18 -43.69 -11.44
CA ASP A 37 -30.56 -43.19 -11.36
C ASP A 37 -31.40 -43.88 -10.27
N LYS A 38 -31.00 -45.09 -9.85
CA LYS A 38 -31.67 -45.90 -8.82
C LYS A 38 -30.69 -46.79 -8.06
N SER A 39 -31.04 -47.14 -6.82
CA SER A 39 -30.21 -48.00 -5.94
C SER A 39 -30.53 -49.49 -6.04
N GLN A 40 -31.68 -49.82 -6.64
CA GLN A 40 -32.14 -51.19 -6.88
C GLN A 40 -32.74 -51.24 -8.30
N ALA A 41 -32.52 -52.34 -9.00
CA ALA A 41 -33.16 -52.66 -10.27
C ALA A 41 -33.84 -54.03 -10.19
N GLY A 42 -34.77 -54.34 -11.09
CA GLY A 42 -35.54 -55.57 -11.11
C GLY A 42 -36.99 -55.35 -10.67
N GLN A 43 -37.56 -56.31 -9.94
CA GLN A 43 -38.99 -56.33 -9.60
C GLN A 43 -39.92 -56.33 -10.83
N LEU A 44 -39.41 -56.76 -11.98
CA LEU A 44 -40.17 -56.86 -13.21
C LEU A 44 -41.03 -58.12 -13.19
N GLU A 45 -42.29 -57.98 -13.59
CA GLU A 45 -43.20 -59.09 -13.83
C GLU A 45 -43.15 -59.51 -15.29
N VAL A 46 -42.92 -60.80 -15.52
CA VAL A 46 -43.06 -61.43 -16.84
C VAL A 46 -44.33 -62.24 -16.87
N THR A 47 -44.94 -62.30 -18.05
CA THR A 47 -46.12 -63.14 -18.29
C THR A 47 -45.80 -64.16 -19.37
N VAL A 48 -46.69 -65.13 -19.58
CA VAL A 48 -46.57 -66.04 -20.72
C VAL A 48 -46.49 -65.29 -22.06
N ALA A 49 -47.21 -64.17 -22.20
CA ALA A 49 -47.22 -63.36 -23.42
C ALA A 49 -45.97 -62.48 -23.56
N THR A 50 -45.37 -62.07 -22.44
CA THR A 50 -44.15 -61.26 -22.36
C THR A 50 -43.13 -61.93 -21.44
N PRO A 51 -42.48 -63.02 -21.89
CA PRO A 51 -41.67 -63.88 -21.02
C PRO A 51 -40.34 -63.25 -20.59
N ASN A 52 -39.92 -62.15 -21.24
CA ASN A 52 -38.69 -61.43 -20.96
C ASN A 52 -39.02 -60.00 -20.53
N ALA A 53 -38.28 -59.50 -19.55
CA ALA A 53 -38.33 -58.10 -19.13
C ALA A 53 -36.88 -57.63 -18.92
N GLU A 54 -36.61 -56.41 -19.35
CA GLU A 54 -35.30 -55.77 -19.24
C GLU A 54 -35.48 -54.41 -18.58
N GLU A 55 -34.53 -54.04 -17.73
CA GLU A 55 -34.46 -52.71 -17.13
C GLU A 55 -33.05 -52.18 -17.28
N THR A 56 -32.94 -50.91 -17.69
CA THR A 56 -31.66 -50.21 -17.81
C THR A 56 -31.44 -49.34 -16.58
N VAL A 57 -30.21 -49.37 -16.08
CA VAL A 57 -29.70 -48.46 -15.05
C VAL A 57 -28.78 -47.48 -15.76
N SER A 58 -28.97 -46.18 -15.51
CA SER A 58 -28.15 -45.13 -16.12
C SER A 58 -27.23 -44.50 -15.08
N TYR A 59 -26.03 -44.15 -15.50
CA TYR A 59 -25.01 -43.55 -14.67
C TYR A 59 -24.63 -42.18 -15.20
N THR A 60 -24.74 -41.16 -14.36
CA THR A 60 -24.38 -39.77 -14.67
C THR A 60 -23.07 -39.42 -13.96
N PRO A 61 -22.10 -38.75 -14.61
CA PRO A 61 -20.89 -38.29 -13.93
C PRO A 61 -21.21 -37.50 -12.68
N VAL A 62 -20.42 -37.72 -11.63
CA VAL A 62 -20.51 -36.95 -10.39
C VAL A 62 -20.07 -35.51 -10.63
N GLY A 63 -20.75 -34.57 -9.97
CA GLY A 63 -20.37 -33.16 -9.95
C GLY A 63 -19.00 -32.94 -9.29
N ARG A 64 -18.46 -31.73 -9.46
CA ARG A 64 -17.14 -31.34 -8.95
C ARG A 64 -17.19 -30.02 -8.21
N ILE A 65 -16.28 -29.84 -7.27
CA ILE A 65 -15.97 -28.56 -6.64
C ILE A 65 -14.96 -27.83 -7.53
N ILE A 66 -15.30 -26.61 -7.97
CA ILE A 66 -14.51 -25.79 -8.88
C ILE A 66 -14.30 -24.41 -8.28
N PHE A 67 -13.05 -23.96 -8.21
CA PHE A 67 -12.73 -22.58 -7.88
C PHE A 67 -12.86 -21.69 -9.11
N VAL A 68 -13.63 -20.61 -8.97
CA VAL A 68 -13.89 -19.67 -10.04
C VAL A 68 -13.61 -18.23 -9.62
N ASP A 69 -13.34 -17.36 -10.60
CA ASP A 69 -13.32 -15.91 -10.40
C ASP A 69 -14.75 -15.34 -10.28
N GLU A 70 -14.85 -14.02 -10.09
CA GLU A 70 -16.16 -13.34 -10.00
C GLU A 70 -16.96 -13.38 -11.31
N ALA A 71 -16.31 -13.62 -12.44
CA ALA A 71 -16.96 -13.80 -13.74
C ALA A 71 -17.40 -15.27 -13.98
N GLY A 72 -17.06 -16.19 -13.07
CA GLY A 72 -17.40 -17.60 -13.15
C GLY A 72 -16.42 -18.46 -13.96
N ASN A 73 -15.26 -17.92 -14.34
CA ASN A 73 -14.20 -18.67 -15.01
C ASN A 73 -13.36 -19.44 -13.99
N GLN A 74 -12.91 -20.64 -14.34
CA GLN A 74 -12.06 -21.43 -13.46
C GLN A 74 -10.71 -20.73 -13.21
N ILE A 75 -10.28 -20.68 -11.95
CA ILE A 75 -9.00 -20.11 -11.56
C ILE A 75 -7.85 -20.97 -12.11
N VAL A 76 -6.92 -20.35 -12.83
CA VAL A 76 -5.75 -21.01 -13.41
C VAL A 76 -4.90 -21.66 -12.30
N GLY A 77 -4.44 -22.89 -12.55
CA GLY A 77 -3.63 -23.63 -11.58
C GLY A 77 -4.44 -24.33 -10.47
N THR A 78 -5.77 -24.26 -10.51
CA THR A 78 -6.65 -25.05 -9.64
C THR A 78 -7.24 -26.25 -10.39
N ASN A 79 -7.35 -27.39 -9.70
CA ASN A 79 -7.99 -28.59 -10.22
C ASN A 79 -9.43 -28.69 -9.71
N ALA A 80 -10.34 -29.13 -10.57
CA ALA A 80 -11.68 -29.51 -10.17
C ALA A 80 -11.63 -30.84 -9.39
N VAL A 81 -12.26 -30.88 -8.22
CA VAL A 81 -12.28 -32.08 -7.35
C VAL A 81 -13.65 -32.73 -7.43
N PRO A 82 -13.78 -33.99 -7.90
CA PRO A 82 -15.08 -34.69 -7.93
C PRO A 82 -15.56 -35.00 -6.51
N TYR A 83 -16.88 -35.07 -6.32
CA TYR A 83 -17.42 -35.57 -5.05
C TYR A 83 -17.12 -37.06 -4.86
N THR A 84 -16.92 -37.44 -3.60
CA THR A 84 -16.75 -38.84 -3.20
C THR A 84 -18.10 -39.58 -3.26
N ASN A 85 -18.17 -40.70 -3.96
CA ASN A 85 -19.36 -41.57 -3.96
C ASN A 85 -19.66 -42.10 -2.55
N ALA A 86 -20.94 -42.10 -2.17
CA ALA A 86 -21.40 -42.80 -0.98
C ALA A 86 -21.57 -44.31 -1.26
N PRO A 87 -21.75 -45.14 -0.22
CA PRO A 87 -22.15 -46.55 -0.39
C PRO A 87 -23.51 -46.71 -1.09
N ASP A 88 -24.39 -45.71 -1.00
CA ASP A 88 -25.61 -45.61 -1.80
C ASP A 88 -25.24 -45.10 -3.21
N PRO A 89 -25.49 -45.88 -4.29
CA PRO A 89 -25.06 -45.54 -5.65
C PRO A 89 -25.79 -44.29 -6.21
N THR A 90 -26.83 -43.80 -5.52
CA THR A 90 -27.57 -42.59 -5.89
C THR A 90 -27.06 -41.32 -5.20
N LYS A 91 -26.02 -41.42 -4.35
CA LYS A 91 -25.58 -40.33 -3.46
C LYS A 91 -24.06 -40.14 -3.41
N VAL A 92 -23.68 -38.99 -2.86
CA VAL A 92 -22.31 -38.61 -2.55
C VAL A 92 -22.15 -38.31 -1.06
N GLU A 93 -20.90 -38.32 -0.61
CA GLU A 93 -20.50 -37.87 0.72
C GLU A 93 -19.97 -36.43 0.69
N SER A 94 -19.88 -35.82 1.88
CA SER A 94 -19.29 -34.49 2.05
C SER A 94 -17.84 -34.51 1.59
N THR A 95 -17.48 -33.60 0.68
CA THR A 95 -16.14 -33.53 0.09
C THR A 95 -15.45 -32.25 0.54
N THR A 96 -14.22 -32.38 1.04
CA THR A 96 -13.39 -31.24 1.47
C THR A 96 -12.97 -30.40 0.28
N LEU A 97 -12.92 -29.08 0.47
CA LEU A 97 -12.42 -28.16 -0.53
C LEU A 97 -10.98 -28.49 -0.93
N PRO A 98 -10.62 -28.34 -2.22
CA PRO A 98 -9.22 -28.33 -2.62
C PRO A 98 -8.43 -27.23 -1.89
N THR A 99 -7.12 -27.38 -1.81
CA THR A 99 -6.25 -26.33 -1.25
C THR A 99 -6.41 -25.03 -2.02
N LEU A 100 -6.62 -23.93 -1.30
CA LEU A 100 -6.76 -22.61 -1.93
C LEU A 100 -5.44 -22.21 -2.62
N PRO A 101 -5.50 -21.66 -3.85
CA PRO A 101 -4.32 -21.13 -4.51
C PRO A 101 -3.73 -19.95 -3.73
N THR A 102 -2.41 -19.80 -3.81
CA THR A 102 -1.69 -18.69 -3.15
C THR A 102 -2.25 -17.33 -3.59
N GLY A 103 -2.42 -16.42 -2.66
CA GLY A 103 -2.94 -15.07 -2.94
C GLY A 103 -4.46 -14.97 -3.06
N TYR A 104 -5.21 -16.07 -2.99
CA TYR A 104 -6.67 -16.07 -3.01
C TYR A 104 -7.30 -16.34 -1.65
N GLU A 105 -8.53 -15.86 -1.48
CA GLU A 105 -9.45 -16.19 -0.39
C GLU A 105 -10.87 -16.44 -0.90
N ILE A 106 -11.68 -17.16 -0.14
CA ILE A 106 -13.09 -17.39 -0.45
C ILE A 106 -13.83 -16.08 -0.28
N LYS A 107 -14.57 -15.65 -1.31
CA LYS A 107 -15.40 -14.43 -1.23
C LYS A 107 -16.41 -14.58 -0.10
N SER A 108 -16.44 -13.60 0.81
CA SER A 108 -17.37 -13.61 1.94
C SER A 108 -18.82 -13.42 1.47
N GLY A 109 -19.77 -13.97 2.23
CA GLY A 109 -21.21 -13.81 1.97
C GLY A 109 -21.76 -14.64 0.80
N GLN A 110 -21.00 -15.60 0.28
CA GLN A 110 -21.51 -16.52 -0.75
C GLN A 110 -22.60 -17.44 -0.19
N ASN A 111 -23.68 -17.60 -0.94
CA ASN A 111 -24.72 -18.60 -0.66
C ASN A 111 -24.45 -19.87 -1.47
N ILE A 112 -23.65 -20.78 -0.91
CA ILE A 112 -23.26 -22.04 -1.56
C ILE A 112 -24.05 -23.17 -0.90
N SER A 113 -24.94 -23.81 -1.66
CA SER A 113 -25.78 -24.90 -1.14
C SER A 113 -24.92 -26.07 -0.65
N GLY A 114 -25.17 -26.50 0.59
CA GLY A 114 -24.46 -27.63 1.18
C GLY A 114 -23.01 -27.36 1.60
N PHE A 115 -22.53 -26.11 1.49
CA PHE A 115 -21.21 -25.72 1.96
C PHE A 115 -21.21 -25.44 3.47
N ASN A 116 -20.28 -26.08 4.19
CA ASN A 116 -19.99 -25.82 5.58
C ASN A 116 -18.69 -25.03 5.69
N SER A 117 -18.78 -23.74 6.05
CA SER A 117 -17.63 -22.85 6.15
C SER A 117 -16.69 -23.17 7.31
N SER A 118 -17.18 -23.81 8.38
CA SER A 118 -16.37 -24.18 9.54
C SER A 118 -15.46 -25.38 9.25
N SER A 119 -15.94 -26.34 8.45
CA SER A 119 -15.17 -27.53 8.07
C SER A 119 -14.56 -27.47 6.67
N LEU A 120 -14.87 -26.43 5.88
CA LEU A 120 -14.50 -26.30 4.48
C LEU A 120 -14.85 -27.54 3.66
N GLN A 121 -16.09 -28.01 3.79
CA GLN A 121 -16.61 -29.14 3.02
C GLN A 121 -17.93 -28.80 2.33
N VAL A 122 -18.23 -29.50 1.25
CA VAL A 122 -19.49 -29.39 0.50
C VAL A 122 -20.16 -30.75 0.40
N LEU A 123 -21.42 -30.81 0.81
CA LEU A 123 -22.34 -31.89 0.47
C LEU A 123 -23.45 -31.32 -0.44
N PRO A 124 -23.38 -31.55 -1.76
CA PRO A 124 -24.30 -30.90 -2.69
C PRO A 124 -25.72 -31.49 -2.56
N PRO A 125 -26.77 -30.70 -2.81
CA PRO A 125 -28.13 -31.21 -2.91
C PRO A 125 -28.35 -32.06 -4.17
N ASP A 126 -27.57 -31.81 -5.23
CA ASP A 126 -27.54 -32.59 -6.47
C ASP A 126 -26.13 -33.15 -6.69
N ALA A 127 -26.00 -34.46 -6.65
CA ALA A 127 -24.73 -35.17 -6.77
C ALA A 127 -24.09 -35.06 -8.18
N THR A 128 -24.85 -34.62 -9.18
CA THR A 128 -24.41 -34.50 -10.58
C THR A 128 -24.02 -33.06 -10.96
N ALA A 129 -24.34 -32.09 -10.10
CA ALA A 129 -24.07 -30.67 -10.36
C ALA A 129 -22.69 -30.24 -9.84
N ASP A 130 -21.97 -29.45 -10.64
CA ASP A 130 -20.74 -28.79 -10.20
C ASP A 130 -21.06 -27.69 -9.16
N THR A 131 -20.32 -27.65 -8.06
CA THR A 131 -20.33 -26.53 -7.12
C THR A 131 -19.19 -25.57 -7.42
N LYS A 132 -19.55 -24.33 -7.71
CA LYS A 132 -18.60 -23.25 -7.95
C LYS A 132 -18.40 -22.44 -6.67
N ILE A 133 -17.14 -22.24 -6.29
CA ILE A 133 -16.74 -21.41 -5.15
C ILE A 133 -15.97 -20.22 -5.69
N ILE A 134 -16.51 -19.03 -5.47
CA ILE A 134 -15.90 -17.79 -5.95
C ILE A 134 -14.72 -17.45 -5.04
N LEU A 135 -13.54 -17.29 -5.64
CA LEU A 135 -12.36 -16.78 -4.97
C LEU A 135 -12.10 -15.34 -5.40
N VAL A 136 -11.60 -14.55 -4.45
CA VAL A 136 -11.12 -13.18 -4.69
C VAL A 136 -9.65 -13.08 -4.29
N SER A 137 -8.96 -12.10 -4.85
CA SER A 137 -7.60 -11.77 -4.47
C SER A 137 -7.55 -11.29 -3.01
N LYS A 138 -6.68 -11.89 -2.20
CA LYS A 138 -6.29 -11.30 -0.92
C LYS A 138 -5.65 -9.94 -1.17
N LYS A 139 -5.96 -8.99 -0.32
CA LYS A 139 -5.34 -7.66 -0.32
C LYS A 139 -4.43 -7.50 0.89
N GLU A 140 -3.19 -7.13 0.64
CA GLU A 140 -2.23 -6.78 1.68
C GLU A 140 -2.16 -5.25 1.80
N THR A 141 -2.18 -4.73 3.02
CA THR A 141 -2.03 -3.29 3.27
C THR A 141 -0.57 -2.88 3.14
N LEU A 142 -0.31 -1.81 2.39
CA LEU A 142 1.00 -1.20 2.24
C LEU A 142 1.08 0.08 3.07
N ASN A 143 2.23 0.32 3.69
CA ASN A 143 2.53 1.54 4.42
C ASN A 143 3.97 1.95 4.12
N GLN A 144 4.19 3.22 3.76
CA GLN A 144 5.52 3.78 3.54
C GLN A 144 5.62 5.13 4.26
N GLY A 145 6.37 5.14 5.37
CA GLY A 145 6.64 6.36 6.12
C GLY A 145 7.47 7.34 5.30
N THR A 146 7.22 8.64 5.52
CA THR A 146 7.91 9.73 4.83
C THR A 146 8.48 10.76 5.79
N SER A 147 9.41 11.57 5.32
CA SER A 147 9.91 12.71 6.09
C SER A 147 10.45 13.85 5.23
N GLN A 148 10.38 15.06 5.78
CA GLN A 148 11.18 16.20 5.37
C GLN A 148 12.11 16.60 6.52
N THR A 149 13.39 16.80 6.21
CA THR A 149 14.41 17.24 7.18
C THR A 149 15.04 18.57 6.76
N VAL A 150 15.07 19.54 7.67
CA VAL A 150 15.81 20.80 7.50
C VAL A 150 17.01 20.80 8.44
N THR A 151 18.20 20.84 7.86
CA THR A 151 19.48 20.83 8.59
C THR A 151 20.13 22.21 8.55
N PHE A 152 20.54 22.71 9.70
CA PHE A 152 21.21 24.00 9.83
C PHE A 152 22.71 23.83 9.98
N VAL A 153 23.51 24.70 9.36
CA VAL A 153 24.98 24.69 9.44
C VAL A 153 25.58 26.10 9.48
N GLY A 154 26.81 26.23 9.96
CA GLY A 154 27.63 27.45 9.78
C GLY A 154 27.68 28.43 10.96
N ALA A 155 26.94 28.21 12.04
CA ALA A 155 26.94 29.10 13.22
C ALA A 155 27.73 28.57 14.44
N GLY A 156 28.64 27.62 14.22
CA GLY A 156 29.45 27.00 15.29
C GLY A 156 28.57 26.35 16.36
N GLU A 157 28.90 26.57 17.64
CA GLU A 157 28.11 26.07 18.78
C GLU A 157 26.69 26.66 18.87
N LYS A 158 26.41 27.76 18.13
CA LYS A 158 25.08 28.38 18.06
C LYS A 158 24.22 27.83 16.92
N THR A 159 24.71 26.83 16.18
CA THR A 159 23.96 26.22 15.08
C THR A 159 22.65 25.62 15.61
N PRO A 160 21.48 25.99 15.06
CA PRO A 160 20.20 25.44 15.50
C PRO A 160 20.11 23.93 15.30
N ALA A 161 19.29 23.27 16.11
CA ALA A 161 18.99 21.85 15.93
C ALA A 161 18.20 21.61 14.64
N THR A 162 18.50 20.49 13.97
CA THR A 162 17.75 19.96 12.83
C THR A 162 16.26 19.86 13.14
N LYS A 163 15.42 20.15 12.14
CA LYS A 163 13.96 20.03 12.23
C LYS A 163 13.47 18.94 11.28
N VAL A 164 12.64 18.04 11.78
CA VAL A 164 12.07 16.91 11.02
C VAL A 164 10.55 16.98 11.09
N GLN A 165 9.89 16.79 9.95
CA GLN A 165 8.45 16.52 9.84
C GLN A 165 8.27 15.13 9.23
N ASN A 166 7.48 14.25 9.88
CA ASN A 166 7.34 12.84 9.51
C ASN A 166 5.95 12.26 9.86
N ASP A 167 4.94 13.11 9.91
CA ASP A 167 3.56 12.81 10.29
C ASP A 167 2.70 12.25 9.13
N PHE A 168 3.29 12.11 7.94
CA PHE A 168 2.64 11.55 6.77
C PHE A 168 3.18 10.15 6.45
N VAL A 169 2.29 9.27 6.00
CA VAL A 169 2.58 7.90 5.59
C VAL A 169 1.78 7.64 4.33
N PHE A 170 2.44 7.20 3.25
CA PHE A 170 1.70 6.67 2.10
C PHE A 170 1.03 5.37 2.49
N THR A 171 -0.27 5.26 2.21
CA THR A 171 -1.07 4.05 2.40
C THR A 171 -1.51 3.50 1.05
N GLY A 172 -1.65 2.19 0.96
CA GLY A 172 -2.09 1.53 -0.24
C GLY A 172 -2.45 0.07 -0.02
N THR A 173 -2.76 -0.63 -1.10
CA THR A 173 -3.04 -2.07 -1.10
C THR A 173 -2.25 -2.76 -2.19
N LYS A 174 -1.86 -4.01 -1.93
CA LYS A 174 -1.27 -4.91 -2.92
C LYS A 174 -2.23 -6.06 -3.17
N ASP A 175 -2.53 -6.27 -4.44
CA ASP A 175 -3.27 -7.43 -4.91
C ASP A 175 -2.32 -8.64 -4.97
N MET A 176 -2.62 -9.68 -4.19
CA MET A 176 -1.71 -10.83 -4.05
C MET A 176 -1.73 -11.81 -5.22
N VAL A 177 -2.61 -11.61 -6.21
CA VAL A 177 -2.72 -12.44 -7.40
C VAL A 177 -1.96 -11.80 -8.56
N SER A 178 -2.30 -10.56 -8.87
CA SER A 178 -1.66 -9.78 -9.93
C SER A 178 -0.31 -9.18 -9.51
N GLY A 179 -0.06 -9.07 -8.21
CA GLY A 179 1.12 -8.41 -7.64
C GLY A 179 1.08 -6.88 -7.73
N VAL A 180 0.00 -6.30 -8.26
CA VAL A 180 -0.15 -4.86 -8.49
C VAL A 180 -0.38 -4.13 -7.16
N SER A 181 0.34 -3.02 -6.97
CA SER A 181 0.16 -2.10 -5.85
C SER A 181 -0.63 -0.87 -6.27
N THR A 182 -1.62 -0.51 -5.48
CA THR A 182 -2.44 0.70 -5.64
C THR A 182 -2.26 1.55 -4.40
N TRP A 183 -1.75 2.78 -4.56
CA TRP A 183 -1.55 3.73 -3.49
C TRP A 183 -2.66 4.77 -3.49
N ASP A 184 -3.08 5.23 -2.31
CA ASP A 184 -4.18 6.19 -2.16
C ASP A 184 -3.81 7.56 -2.72
N VAL A 185 -2.54 7.96 -2.55
CA VAL A 185 -1.94 9.17 -3.12
C VAL A 185 -0.49 8.89 -3.55
N SER A 186 0.02 9.67 -4.49
CA SER A 186 1.36 9.49 -5.06
C SER A 186 2.42 10.48 -4.57
N SER A 187 1.99 11.61 -3.99
CA SER A 187 2.88 12.59 -3.37
C SER A 187 2.24 13.30 -2.17
N HIS A 188 3.09 13.92 -1.36
CA HIS A 188 2.69 14.76 -0.24
C HIS A 188 3.68 15.91 -0.05
N ARG A 189 3.20 17.11 0.23
CA ARG A 189 4.04 18.29 0.46
C ARG A 189 3.98 18.70 1.93
N TYR A 190 5.14 18.74 2.56
CA TYR A 190 5.30 19.15 3.95
C TYR A 190 5.17 20.67 4.12
N GLY A 191 5.04 21.10 5.38
CA GLY A 191 4.99 22.51 5.73
C GLY A 191 6.34 23.22 5.59
N SER A 192 6.30 24.55 5.69
CA SER A 192 7.52 25.34 5.86
C SER A 192 8.06 25.22 7.29
N VAL A 193 9.37 25.40 7.43
CA VAL A 193 10.09 25.47 8.68
C VAL A 193 10.67 26.89 8.79
N PRO A 194 10.28 27.67 9.80
CA PRO A 194 10.87 28.99 10.01
C PRO A 194 12.33 28.87 10.42
N VAL A 195 13.19 29.67 9.77
CA VAL A 195 14.61 29.70 10.09
C VAL A 195 14.83 30.64 11.29
N PRO A 196 15.45 30.18 12.39
CA PRO A 196 15.66 31.02 13.56
C PRO A 196 16.75 32.09 13.31
N VAL A 197 16.59 33.25 13.93
CA VAL A 197 17.66 34.27 13.97
C VAL A 197 18.76 33.77 14.91
N VAL A 198 20.01 33.78 14.43
CA VAL A 198 21.18 33.40 15.23
C VAL A 198 22.06 34.64 15.43
N PRO A 199 22.21 35.16 16.66
CA PRO A 199 22.97 36.38 16.90
C PRO A 199 24.42 36.30 16.41
N GLY A 200 24.78 37.26 15.54
CA GLY A 200 26.09 37.36 14.90
C GLY A 200 26.19 36.61 13.55
N TYR A 201 25.09 36.06 13.04
CA TYR A 201 25.05 35.32 11.78
C TYR A 201 23.80 35.67 10.96
N ILE A 202 23.89 35.52 9.63
CA ILE A 202 22.81 35.70 8.67
C ILE A 202 22.57 34.38 7.96
N ALA A 203 21.31 33.96 7.94
CA ALA A 203 20.89 32.79 7.18
C ALA A 203 20.80 33.13 5.69
N ASP A 204 21.00 32.13 4.84
CA ASP A 204 20.79 32.24 3.40
C ASP A 204 19.30 32.39 3.03
N LYS A 205 18.39 31.92 3.90
CA LYS A 205 16.93 32.02 3.73
C LYS A 205 16.18 32.17 5.05
N SER A 206 14.98 32.74 5.01
CA SER A 206 14.13 32.95 6.19
C SER A 206 13.13 31.83 6.45
N GLN A 207 12.87 30.99 5.44
CA GLN A 207 12.03 29.79 5.50
C GLN A 207 12.73 28.67 4.73
N ALA A 208 12.57 27.45 5.20
CA ALA A 208 13.02 26.22 4.53
C ALA A 208 11.87 25.20 4.53
N GLY A 209 12.07 24.04 3.91
CA GLY A 209 11.07 22.99 3.79
C GLY A 209 10.16 23.19 2.59
N GLN A 210 8.86 22.90 2.75
CA GLN A 210 7.89 22.81 1.66
C GLN A 210 8.28 21.84 0.53
N LEU A 211 9.14 20.88 0.84
CA LEU A 211 9.57 19.79 -0.02
C LEU A 211 8.42 18.79 -0.21
N GLU A 212 8.42 18.16 -1.38
CA GLU A 212 7.45 17.15 -1.75
C GLU A 212 8.11 15.77 -1.66
N VAL A 213 7.49 14.87 -0.91
CA VAL A 213 7.83 13.45 -0.90
C VAL A 213 6.99 12.71 -1.92
N THR A 214 7.57 11.67 -2.51
CA THR A 214 6.89 10.76 -3.42
C THR A 214 7.18 9.33 -2.99
N LEU A 215 6.49 8.35 -3.57
CA LEU A 215 6.82 6.93 -3.35
C LEU A 215 8.27 6.58 -3.72
N ALA A 216 8.85 7.29 -4.71
CA ALA A 216 10.24 7.11 -5.13
C ALA A 216 11.23 7.86 -4.21
N THR A 217 10.79 8.96 -3.62
CA THR A 217 11.59 9.82 -2.73
C THR A 217 10.82 10.08 -1.43
N PRO A 218 10.71 9.07 -0.56
CA PRO A 218 9.90 9.18 0.67
C PRO A 218 10.57 10.07 1.73
N ASN A 219 11.88 10.31 1.62
CA ASN A 219 12.63 11.18 2.53
C ASN A 219 13.35 12.25 1.72
N VAL A 220 13.16 13.50 2.13
CA VAL A 220 13.72 14.68 1.46
C VAL A 220 14.41 15.57 2.49
N GLU A 221 15.48 16.24 2.07
CA GLU A 221 16.30 17.06 2.96
C GLU A 221 16.61 18.41 2.32
N GLU A 222 16.71 19.45 3.15
CA GLU A 222 17.17 20.78 2.75
C GLU A 222 18.18 21.32 3.77
N LEU A 223 19.20 22.00 3.25
CA LEU A 223 20.22 22.67 4.04
C LEU A 223 19.94 24.17 4.15
N VAL A 224 20.09 24.71 5.36
CA VAL A 224 20.10 26.14 5.66
C VAL A 224 21.46 26.50 6.23
N SER A 225 22.10 27.53 5.66
CA SER A 225 23.46 27.93 6.03
C SER A 225 23.48 29.30 6.67
N TYR A 226 24.30 29.45 7.70
CA TYR A 226 24.55 30.70 8.40
C TYR A 226 25.95 31.22 8.08
N THR A 227 26.05 32.52 7.79
CA THR A 227 27.29 33.24 7.54
C THR A 227 27.48 34.33 8.60
N PRO A 228 28.68 34.54 9.18
CA PRO A 228 28.89 35.61 10.15
C PRO A 228 28.47 36.98 9.61
N VAL A 229 27.88 37.82 10.47
CA VAL A 229 27.59 39.22 10.13
C VAL A 229 28.89 39.99 9.93
N GLY A 230 28.85 40.94 9.00
CA GLY A 230 29.91 41.93 8.84
C GLY A 230 30.06 42.82 10.08
N ARG A 231 31.15 43.58 10.11
CA ARG A 231 31.50 44.48 11.22
C ARG A 231 31.89 45.86 10.70
N ILE A 232 31.66 46.88 11.52
CA ILE A 232 32.25 48.21 11.34
C ILE A 232 33.66 48.18 11.92
N ILE A 233 34.64 48.51 11.09
CA ILE A 233 36.06 48.52 11.45
C ILE A 233 36.63 49.91 11.18
N LEU A 234 37.22 50.52 12.21
CA LEU A 234 37.96 51.77 12.07
C LEU A 234 39.37 51.46 11.59
N VAL A 235 39.76 52.03 10.44
CA VAL A 235 41.05 51.75 9.78
C VAL A 235 41.82 53.04 9.49
N ASP A 236 43.15 52.92 9.37
CA ASP A 236 44.01 53.98 8.87
C ASP A 236 43.89 54.12 7.33
N GLU A 237 44.62 55.08 6.74
CA GLU A 237 44.63 55.28 5.29
C GLU A 237 45.22 54.12 4.49
N ALA A 238 46.02 53.25 5.13
CA ALA A 238 46.55 52.03 4.54
C ALA A 238 45.57 50.84 4.66
N GLY A 239 44.46 51.01 5.37
CA GLY A 239 43.43 49.98 5.58
C GLY A 239 43.69 49.06 6.77
N ASN A 240 44.68 49.36 7.62
CA ASN A 240 44.94 48.61 8.84
C ASN A 240 44.01 49.06 9.96
N GLN A 241 43.54 48.14 10.80
CA GLN A 241 42.71 48.47 11.94
C GLN A 241 43.46 49.36 12.94
N ILE A 242 42.80 50.42 13.41
CA ILE A 242 43.39 51.35 14.36
C ILE A 242 43.50 50.70 15.74
N VAL A 243 44.71 50.75 16.32
CA VAL A 243 45.01 50.17 17.64
C VAL A 243 44.09 50.75 18.72
N GLY A 244 43.58 49.89 19.60
CA GLY A 244 42.66 50.30 20.67
C GLY A 244 41.20 50.46 20.25
N THR A 245 40.87 50.17 18.97
CA THR A 245 39.48 50.13 18.50
C THR A 245 39.00 48.69 18.33
N ASN A 246 37.75 48.42 18.68
CA ASN A 246 37.11 47.12 18.49
C ASN A 246 36.24 47.13 17.23
N ALA A 247 36.26 46.02 16.48
CA ALA A 247 35.30 45.81 15.41
C ALA A 247 33.90 45.61 15.99
N VAL A 248 32.92 46.37 15.51
CA VAL A 248 31.53 46.31 16.00
C VAL A 248 30.67 45.52 15.02
N PRO A 249 30.14 44.34 15.37
CA PRO A 249 29.29 43.56 14.48
C PRO A 249 27.95 44.26 14.22
N TYR A 250 27.38 44.05 13.05
CA TYR A 250 26.01 44.49 12.78
C TYR A 250 24.98 43.75 13.64
N THR A 251 23.94 44.46 14.06
CA THR A 251 22.83 43.87 14.81
C THR A 251 21.88 43.13 13.85
N ASN A 252 21.53 41.88 14.17
CA ASN A 252 20.52 41.13 13.42
C ASN A 252 19.13 41.78 13.45
N ALA A 253 18.40 41.71 12.36
CA ALA A 253 16.96 42.00 12.33
C ALA A 253 16.14 40.79 12.82
N LEU A 254 14.81 40.95 12.90
CA LEU A 254 13.88 39.83 13.14
C LEU A 254 13.82 38.85 11.96
N ASP A 255 14.11 39.34 10.75
CA ASP A 255 14.31 38.50 9.57
C ASP A 255 15.74 37.94 9.62
N PRO A 256 15.93 36.61 9.66
CA PRO A 256 17.25 35.98 9.80
C PRO A 256 18.17 36.21 8.61
N THR A 257 17.63 36.71 7.50
CA THR A 257 18.40 37.08 6.29
C THR A 257 18.91 38.53 6.32
N LYS A 258 18.56 39.31 7.36
CA LYS A 258 18.78 40.76 7.40
C LYS A 258 19.43 41.24 8.69
N ILE A 259 20.04 42.41 8.59
CA ILE A 259 20.57 43.20 9.70
C ILE A 259 19.82 44.52 9.82
N MET A 260 20.00 45.19 10.95
CA MET A 260 19.54 46.55 11.21
C MET A 260 20.70 47.54 11.16
N SER A 261 20.37 48.83 11.07
CA SER A 261 21.39 49.89 11.14
C SER A 261 22.13 49.83 12.48
N THR A 262 23.44 50.04 12.43
CA THR A 262 24.33 50.00 13.61
C THR A 262 25.04 51.33 13.77
N THR A 263 25.04 51.87 14.99
CA THR A 263 25.69 53.14 15.30
C THR A 263 27.21 53.04 15.12
N LEU A 264 27.81 54.12 14.63
CA LEU A 264 29.26 54.20 14.49
C LEU A 264 29.97 53.98 15.84
N PRO A 265 31.10 53.23 15.86
CA PRO A 265 31.93 53.13 17.05
C PRO A 265 32.45 54.50 17.45
N THR A 266 32.64 54.71 18.76
CA THR A 266 33.28 55.92 19.27
C THR A 266 34.67 56.08 18.64
N LEU A 267 34.94 57.25 18.07
CA LEU A 267 36.23 57.53 17.43
C LEU A 267 37.34 57.62 18.49
N PRO A 268 38.53 57.06 18.24
CA PRO A 268 39.68 57.23 19.13
C PRO A 268 40.10 58.70 19.21
N ALA A 269 40.62 59.11 20.37
CA ALA A 269 41.10 60.46 20.59
C ALA A 269 42.19 60.83 19.55
N GLY A 270 42.13 62.05 19.03
CA GLY A 270 43.07 62.53 18.01
C GLY A 270 42.75 62.11 16.56
N TYR A 271 41.67 61.36 16.32
CA TYR A 271 41.24 60.96 14.97
C TYR A 271 39.92 61.60 14.54
N GLU A 272 39.74 61.77 13.23
CA GLU A 272 38.48 62.17 12.58
C GLU A 272 38.21 61.31 11.33
N ILE A 273 36.96 61.22 10.90
CA ILE A 273 36.59 60.47 9.68
C ILE A 273 37.15 61.21 8.46
N LYS A 274 37.81 60.49 7.55
CA LYS A 274 38.36 61.06 6.32
C LYS A 274 37.26 61.73 5.48
N TYR A 275 37.42 63.02 5.22
CA TYR A 275 36.48 63.78 4.40
C TYR A 275 36.41 63.23 2.97
N GLY A 276 35.19 63.15 2.41
CA GLY A 276 34.96 62.68 1.05
C GLY A 276 35.01 61.16 0.85
N GLN A 277 35.12 60.36 1.91
CA GLN A 277 34.99 58.91 1.80
C GLN A 277 33.54 58.51 1.45
N ASN A 278 33.38 57.60 0.49
CA ASN A 278 32.11 56.93 0.24
C ASN A 278 31.94 55.74 1.20
N ILE A 279 31.08 55.88 2.21
CA ILE A 279 30.73 54.81 3.15
C ILE A 279 29.33 54.30 2.77
N LEU A 280 29.27 53.12 2.17
CA LEU A 280 28.00 52.52 1.73
C LEU A 280 27.05 52.35 2.93
N GLY A 281 25.84 52.88 2.81
CA GLY A 281 24.80 52.73 3.83
C GLY A 281 24.96 53.63 5.06
N LEU A 282 25.90 54.58 5.08
CA LEU A 282 26.03 55.55 6.16
C LEU A 282 24.96 56.65 6.08
N ASN A 283 24.26 56.87 7.19
CA ASN A 283 23.44 58.06 7.42
C ASN A 283 24.24 59.07 8.27
N SER A 284 24.69 60.16 7.65
CA SER A 284 25.52 61.18 8.30
C SER A 284 24.80 61.98 9.39
N SER A 285 23.46 62.03 9.38
CA SER A 285 22.67 62.74 10.38
C SER A 285 22.51 61.93 11.67
N SER A 286 22.33 60.61 11.55
CA SER A 286 22.18 59.71 12.70
C SER A 286 23.45 58.97 13.10
N LEU A 287 24.53 59.08 12.32
CA LEU A 287 25.79 58.36 12.50
C LEU A 287 25.58 56.84 12.61
N GLN A 288 24.74 56.29 11.74
CA GLN A 288 24.46 54.86 11.65
C GLN A 288 24.80 54.30 10.27
N VAL A 289 25.22 53.04 10.23
CA VAL A 289 25.55 52.32 8.99
C VAL A 289 24.63 51.12 8.82
N LEU A 290 24.04 50.98 7.64
CA LEU A 290 23.34 49.79 7.17
C LEU A 290 23.90 49.39 5.80
N PRO A 291 24.87 48.46 5.72
CA PRO A 291 25.48 48.10 4.45
C PRO A 291 24.48 47.33 3.57
N PRO A 292 24.68 47.35 2.24
CA PRO A 292 23.86 46.56 1.31
C PRO A 292 24.10 45.05 1.43
N ASP A 293 25.29 44.63 1.87
CA ASP A 293 25.65 43.25 2.14
C ASP A 293 25.84 43.07 3.65
N ALA A 294 25.01 42.20 4.24
CA ALA A 294 24.99 41.95 5.67
C ALA A 294 26.23 41.18 6.20
N THR A 295 26.99 40.55 5.31
CA THR A 295 28.17 39.75 5.62
C THR A 295 29.48 40.52 5.42
N ALA A 296 29.43 41.67 4.76
CA ALA A 296 30.60 42.49 4.46
C ALA A 296 30.99 43.40 5.63
N ASP A 297 32.29 43.43 5.95
CA ASP A 297 32.86 44.42 6.87
C ASP A 297 32.81 45.82 6.23
N THR A 298 32.32 46.83 6.96
CA THR A 298 32.43 48.24 6.56
C THR A 298 33.65 48.88 7.19
N LYS A 299 34.58 49.31 6.35
CA LYS A 299 35.80 50.00 6.78
C LYS A 299 35.61 51.52 6.75
N ILE A 300 35.91 52.18 7.85
CA ILE A 300 35.85 53.64 7.99
C ILE A 300 37.27 54.16 8.18
N ILE A 301 37.75 54.93 7.21
CA ILE A 301 39.10 55.47 7.22
C ILE A 301 39.11 56.70 8.13
N LEU A 302 39.98 56.67 9.14
CA LEU A 302 40.23 57.82 9.99
C LEU A 302 41.58 58.46 9.65
N VAL A 303 41.65 59.77 9.82
CA VAL A 303 42.87 60.58 9.71
C VAL A 303 43.14 61.28 11.03
N SER A 304 44.41 61.56 11.32
CA SER A 304 44.79 62.33 12.50
C SER A 304 44.27 63.76 12.38
N LYS A 305 43.65 64.28 13.45
CA LYS A 305 43.25 65.69 13.52
C LYS A 305 44.48 66.56 13.36
N LYS A 306 44.44 67.51 12.42
CA LYS A 306 45.48 68.53 12.30
C LYS A 306 45.18 69.63 13.31
N GLU A 307 46.01 69.76 14.33
CA GLU A 307 46.02 70.99 15.13
C GLU A 307 46.69 72.08 14.30
N THR A 308 45.93 73.14 14.01
CA THR A 308 46.52 74.39 13.52
C THR A 308 47.19 75.05 14.72
N LEU A 309 48.52 74.99 14.77
CA LEU A 309 49.35 75.78 15.69
C LEU A 309 49.34 77.25 15.30
#